data_AF-A0AAE9ED03-F1
#
_entry.id   AF-A0AAE9ED03-F1
#
_cell.length_a   1.000
_cell.length_b   1.000
_cell.length_c   1.000
_cell.angle_alpha   90.00
_cell.angle_beta   90.00
_cell.angle_gamma   90.00
#
_symmetry.space_group_name_H-M   'P 1'
#
loop_
_entity.id
_entity.type
_entity.pdbx_description
1 polymer ?
#
loop_
_entity_poly.entity_id
_entity_poly.type
_entity_poly.pdbx_seq_one_letter_code
_entity_poly.pdbx_strand_id
1 'polypeptide(L)'
;MIRHSLVFLISFTILVSGSFFEESTCEDDPTIDCASFEDKCTDETMEPLLKKLCPVTCKSCPSTVSPTTAAPCEDAPGSNCADFKNLCSNAKYVPMLKQYCPVTCNMCPGATTVSPPTPNPNCHDNEPQCKAWKKNGYCEQTFYSCAERTKMCAKTCGFCTPGSCKS
;
A
#
# COMPACT_ATOMS: atom_id res chain seq x y z
N MET A 1 19.37 56.91 13.63
CA MET A 1 18.99 56.74 15.04
C MET A 1 18.79 55.24 15.29
N ILE A 2 19.48 54.69 16.30
CA ILE A 2 19.26 53.38 17.00
C ILE A 2 19.61 52.12 16.15
N ARG A 3 20.82 51.51 16.23
CA ARG A 3 21.43 50.56 17.21
C ARG A 3 20.99 49.07 17.09
N HIS A 4 21.89 48.25 16.52
CA HIS A 4 22.34 46.86 16.82
C HIS A 4 21.38 45.88 17.56
N SER A 5 21.13 44.64 17.08
CA SER A 5 22.02 43.45 17.15
C SER A 5 21.30 42.24 16.47
N LEU A 6 21.82 41.54 15.44
CA LEU A 6 22.78 40.40 15.41
C LEU A 6 22.14 39.02 15.08
N VAL A 7 22.61 38.41 13.97
CA VAL A 7 22.73 36.94 13.66
C VAL A 7 21.39 36.19 13.38
N PHE A 8 21.12 35.57 12.22
CA PHE A 8 21.77 34.46 11.52
C PHE A 8 21.54 34.63 9.99
N LEU A 9 22.57 34.61 9.14
CA LEU A 9 23.03 33.41 8.41
C LEU A 9 21.83 32.75 7.67
N ILE A 10 21.77 32.59 6.35
CA ILE A 10 22.82 32.16 5.42
C ILE A 10 22.38 32.46 3.97
N SER A 11 23.36 32.94 3.21
CA SER A 11 23.53 32.80 1.76
C SER A 11 22.97 31.50 1.18
N PHE A 12 22.28 31.56 0.04
CA PHE A 12 22.82 31.07 -1.24
C PHE A 12 21.75 31.20 -2.32
N THR A 13 22.08 31.95 -3.37
CA THR A 13 21.46 31.81 -4.68
C THR A 13 21.58 30.35 -5.13
N ILE A 14 20.47 29.62 -5.19
CA ILE A 14 20.39 28.37 -5.94
C ILE A 14 19.27 28.54 -6.97
N LEU A 15 19.70 28.72 -8.21
CA LEU A 15 18.92 28.37 -9.39
C LEU A 15 18.63 26.87 -9.31
N VAL A 16 17.46 26.52 -8.83
CA VAL A 16 16.86 25.21 -9.08
C VAL A 16 15.55 25.52 -9.79
N SER A 17 15.47 25.07 -11.04
CA SER A 17 14.22 24.81 -11.74
C SER A 17 13.49 23.70 -10.99
N GLY A 18 13.06 24.01 -9.78
CA GLY A 18 12.13 23.24 -9.00
C GLY A 18 10.80 23.89 -9.27
N SER A 19 10.00 23.25 -10.10
CA SER A 19 8.55 23.37 -9.97
C SER A 19 8.27 23.23 -8.47
N PHE A 20 7.90 24.34 -7.84
CA PHE A 20 7.29 24.32 -6.53
C PHE A 20 6.02 23.50 -6.76
N PHE A 21 6.11 22.19 -6.55
CA PHE A 21 4.93 21.35 -6.39
C PHE A 21 4.36 21.80 -5.05
N GLU A 22 3.58 22.87 -5.10
CA GLU A 22 2.53 23.08 -4.12
C GLU A 22 1.74 21.77 -4.12
N GLU A 23 1.84 21.05 -3.02
CA GLU A 23 1.08 19.84 -2.76
C GLU A 23 -0.39 20.27 -2.74
N SER A 24 -1.02 20.26 -3.92
CA SER A 24 -2.42 20.64 -4.08
C SER A 24 -3.27 19.52 -3.49
N THR A 25 -3.49 19.58 -2.17
CA THR A 25 -4.52 18.79 -1.52
C THR A 25 -5.85 19.15 -2.17
N CYS A 26 -6.55 18.17 -2.72
CA CYS A 26 -7.84 18.42 -3.34
C CYS A 26 -8.91 18.56 -2.25
N GLU A 27 -9.22 19.80 -1.89
CA GLU A 27 -10.21 20.19 -0.89
C GLU A 27 -11.11 21.27 -1.51
N ASP A 28 -12.36 21.33 -1.09
CA ASP A 28 -13.26 22.42 -1.45
C ASP A 28 -12.94 23.69 -0.64
N ASP A 29 -13.13 24.86 -1.27
CA ASP A 29 -12.88 26.15 -0.63
C ASP A 29 -13.93 26.40 0.48
N PRO A 30 -13.52 26.58 1.74
CA PRO A 30 -14.46 26.72 2.87
C PRO A 30 -15.24 28.05 2.85
N THR A 31 -14.89 28.99 1.97
CA THR A 31 -15.61 30.27 1.81
C THR A 31 -16.75 30.17 0.81
N ILE A 32 -16.83 29.08 0.04
CA ILE A 32 -17.84 28.83 -0.98
C ILE A 32 -18.72 27.66 -0.53
N ASP A 33 -20.04 27.84 -0.59
CA ASP A 33 -20.99 26.76 -0.30
C ASP A 33 -21.12 25.82 -1.51
N CYS A 34 -20.10 24.99 -1.71
CA CYS A 34 -19.99 24.09 -2.85
C CYS A 34 -21.19 23.14 -2.99
N ALA A 35 -21.79 22.70 -1.88
CA ALA A 35 -22.96 21.82 -1.86
C ALA A 35 -24.18 22.43 -2.58
N SER A 36 -24.35 23.76 -2.50
CA SER A 36 -25.44 24.47 -3.17
C SER A 36 -25.23 24.61 -4.69
N PHE A 37 -24.04 24.31 -5.19
CA PHE A 37 -23.65 24.50 -6.58
C PHE A 37 -23.29 23.19 -7.32
N GLU A 38 -23.57 22.03 -6.71
CA GLU A 38 -23.29 20.71 -7.29
C GLU A 38 -23.91 20.55 -8.70
N ASP A 39 -25.16 20.97 -8.89
CA ASP A 39 -25.85 20.89 -10.18
C ASP A 39 -25.21 21.77 -11.27
N LYS A 40 -24.43 22.79 -10.88
CA LYS A 40 -23.76 23.74 -11.79
C LYS A 40 -22.36 23.31 -12.19
N CYS A 41 -21.86 22.20 -11.68
CA CYS A 41 -20.57 21.63 -12.08
C CYS A 41 -20.53 21.21 -13.57
N THR A 42 -21.69 21.19 -14.26
CA THR A 42 -21.83 20.86 -15.69
C THR A 42 -22.24 22.06 -16.57
N ASP A 43 -22.39 23.25 -15.97
CA ASP A 43 -22.76 24.47 -16.69
C ASP A 43 -21.52 25.15 -17.28
N GLU A 44 -21.49 25.40 -18.59
CA GLU A 44 -20.32 25.95 -19.31
C GLU A 44 -19.80 27.28 -18.74
N THR A 45 -20.65 28.06 -18.07
CA THR A 45 -20.27 29.38 -17.53
C THR A 45 -19.66 29.30 -16.14
N MET A 46 -20.05 28.30 -15.35
CA MET A 46 -19.68 28.16 -13.94
C MET A 46 -18.68 27.02 -13.71
N GLU A 47 -18.61 26.06 -14.62
CA GLU A 47 -17.66 24.96 -14.64
C GLU A 47 -16.21 25.38 -14.31
N PRO A 48 -15.58 26.36 -14.98
CA PRO A 48 -14.17 26.66 -14.71
C PRO A 48 -13.91 27.21 -13.31
N LEU A 49 -14.90 27.88 -12.71
CA LEU A 49 -14.81 28.44 -11.36
C LEU A 49 -15.03 27.35 -10.31
N LEU A 50 -16.06 26.52 -10.51
CA LEU A 50 -16.42 25.43 -9.61
C LEU A 50 -15.38 24.31 -9.63
N LYS A 51 -14.77 24.01 -10.78
CA LYS A 51 -13.66 23.04 -10.86
C LYS A 51 -12.41 23.51 -10.10
N LYS A 52 -12.27 24.82 -9.89
CA LYS A 52 -11.13 25.42 -9.18
C LYS A 52 -11.39 25.56 -7.69
N LEU A 53 -12.58 26.03 -7.32
CA LEU A 53 -12.97 26.32 -5.93
C LEU A 53 -13.63 25.13 -5.23
N CYS A 54 -14.31 24.27 -5.98
CA CYS A 54 -15.05 23.12 -5.47
C CYS A 54 -14.64 21.82 -6.18
N PRO A 55 -13.34 21.49 -6.26
CA PRO A 55 -12.87 20.34 -7.02
C PRO A 55 -13.34 19.00 -6.44
N VAL A 56 -13.62 18.89 -5.14
CA VAL A 56 -14.16 17.67 -4.51
C VAL A 56 -15.63 17.53 -4.85
N THR A 57 -16.44 18.56 -4.60
CA THR A 57 -17.88 18.55 -4.93
C THR A 57 -18.12 18.32 -6.42
N CYS A 58 -17.36 18.98 -7.29
CA CYS A 58 -17.47 18.81 -8.74
C CYS A 58 -16.68 17.61 -9.29
N LYS A 59 -16.15 16.74 -8.43
CA LYS A 59 -15.39 15.53 -8.81
C LYS A 59 -14.27 15.81 -9.82
N SER A 60 -13.75 17.03 -9.77
CA SER A 60 -12.74 17.57 -10.68
C SER A 60 -11.37 17.63 -10.01
N CYS A 61 -11.26 17.09 -8.79
CA CYS A 61 -9.99 16.69 -8.24
C CYS A 61 -9.19 15.96 -9.31
N PRO A 62 -7.93 16.35 -9.55
CA PRO A 62 -7.03 15.42 -10.18
C PRO A 62 -7.05 14.20 -9.28
N SER A 63 -7.67 13.13 -9.76
CA SER A 63 -7.26 11.81 -9.30
C SER A 63 -5.77 11.88 -9.47
N THR A 64 -5.02 11.77 -8.38
CA THR A 64 -3.66 11.30 -8.49
C THR A 64 -3.81 9.98 -9.22
N VAL A 65 -3.72 10.05 -10.55
CA VAL A 65 -3.10 9.03 -11.33
C VAL A 65 -1.69 8.98 -10.76
N SER A 66 -1.56 8.29 -9.61
CA SER A 66 -0.46 7.37 -9.43
C SER A 66 -0.28 6.75 -10.80
N PRO A 67 0.87 6.97 -11.46
CA PRO A 67 0.99 6.81 -12.90
C PRO A 67 0.43 5.44 -13.26
N THR A 68 -0.80 5.42 -13.76
CA THR A 68 -1.46 4.21 -14.25
C THR A 68 -1.08 4.06 -15.72
N THR A 69 0.13 4.47 -16.06
CA THR A 69 0.95 3.64 -16.91
C THR A 69 1.63 2.69 -15.95
N ALA A 70 0.92 1.61 -15.57
CA ALA A 70 1.60 0.45 -15.06
C ALA A 70 2.67 0.13 -16.11
N ALA A 71 3.91 0.52 -15.86
CA ALA A 71 5.02 -0.09 -16.53
C ALA A 71 4.77 -1.60 -16.37
N PRO A 72 4.80 -2.38 -17.46
CA PRO A 72 4.65 -3.82 -17.33
C PRO A 72 5.60 -4.26 -16.22
N CYS A 73 5.06 -4.99 -15.25
CA CYS A 73 5.89 -5.51 -14.18
C CYS A 73 6.72 -6.62 -14.81
N GLU A 74 7.98 -6.28 -15.11
CA GLU A 74 8.95 -7.17 -15.73
C GLU A 74 10.19 -7.21 -14.85
N ASP A 75 10.89 -8.33 -14.86
CA ASP A 75 12.21 -8.39 -14.26
C ASP A 75 13.20 -7.61 -15.14
N ALA A 76 14.15 -6.92 -14.50
CA ALA A 76 15.10 -6.06 -15.19
C ALA A 76 15.95 -6.87 -16.17
N PRO A 77 16.09 -6.44 -17.43
CA PRO A 77 16.92 -7.14 -18.40
C PRO A 77 18.39 -7.16 -17.93
N GLY A 78 19.00 -8.34 -17.89
CA GLY A 78 20.37 -8.53 -17.41
C GLY A 78 20.51 -8.79 -15.90
N SER A 79 19.41 -8.95 -15.17
CA SER A 79 19.42 -9.35 -13.77
C SER A 79 19.28 -10.88 -13.61
N ASN A 80 20.06 -11.47 -12.71
CA ASN A 80 20.00 -12.91 -12.40
C ASN A 80 18.88 -13.21 -11.39
N CYS A 81 17.64 -12.80 -11.68
CA CYS A 81 16.53 -12.93 -10.73
C CYS A 81 16.28 -14.38 -10.29
N ALA A 82 16.50 -15.35 -11.18
CA ALA A 82 16.37 -16.77 -10.87
C ALA A 82 17.27 -17.21 -9.70
N ASP A 83 18.50 -16.68 -9.61
CA ASP A 83 19.46 -17.02 -8.56
C ASP A 83 19.08 -16.37 -7.22
N PHE A 84 18.41 -15.22 -7.27
CA PHE A 84 18.02 -14.45 -6.09
C PHE A 84 16.62 -14.78 -5.57
N LYS A 85 15.93 -15.76 -6.14
CA LYS A 85 14.58 -16.17 -5.73
C LYS A 85 14.49 -16.54 -4.23
N ASN A 86 15.52 -17.17 -3.69
CA ASN A 86 15.59 -17.53 -2.27
C ASN A 86 15.80 -16.31 -1.34
N LEU A 87 16.21 -15.17 -1.89
CA LEU A 87 16.42 -13.92 -1.15
C LEU A 87 15.20 -13.00 -1.16
N CYS A 88 14.14 -13.35 -1.91
CA CYS A 88 12.88 -12.59 -1.92
C CYS A 88 12.24 -12.47 -0.53
N SER A 89 12.54 -13.41 0.39
CA SER A 89 12.07 -13.38 1.79
C SER A 89 13.06 -12.73 2.76
N ASN A 90 14.24 -12.34 2.30
CA ASN A 90 15.27 -11.72 3.14
C ASN A 90 15.11 -10.20 3.15
N ALA A 91 14.73 -9.63 4.28
CA ALA A 91 14.43 -8.20 4.44
C ALA A 91 15.54 -7.25 3.94
N LYS A 92 16.81 -7.68 3.97
CA LYS A 92 17.94 -6.90 3.46
C LYS A 92 17.92 -6.73 1.94
N TYR A 93 17.44 -7.75 1.22
CA TYR A 93 17.46 -7.81 -0.25
C TYR A 93 16.10 -7.50 -0.88
N VAL A 94 15.01 -7.54 -0.11
CA VAL A 94 13.65 -7.12 -0.53
C VAL A 94 13.60 -5.79 -1.28
N PRO A 95 14.21 -4.67 -0.82
CA PRO A 95 14.10 -3.39 -1.55
C PRO A 95 14.77 -3.46 -2.93
N MET A 96 15.91 -4.16 -3.03
CA MET A 96 16.63 -4.37 -4.28
C MET A 96 15.82 -5.27 -5.23
N LEU A 97 15.32 -6.40 -4.74
CA LEU A 97 14.57 -7.35 -5.55
C LEU A 97 13.19 -6.82 -5.95
N LYS A 98 12.58 -5.95 -5.15
CA LYS A 98 11.37 -5.23 -5.54
C LYS A 98 11.60 -4.28 -6.72
N GLN A 99 12.82 -3.76 -6.86
CA GLN A 99 13.18 -2.85 -7.95
C GLN A 99 13.63 -3.57 -9.21
N TYR A 100 14.41 -4.65 -9.08
CA TYR A 100 15.02 -5.36 -10.23
C TYR A 100 14.35 -6.69 -10.57
N CYS A 101 13.73 -7.36 -9.61
CA CYS A 101 13.11 -8.67 -9.77
C CYS A 101 11.66 -8.72 -9.25
N PRO A 102 10.81 -7.73 -9.56
CA PRO A 102 9.47 -7.66 -8.99
C PRO A 102 8.57 -8.82 -9.44
N VAL A 103 8.82 -9.44 -10.60
CA VAL A 103 8.05 -10.61 -11.07
C VAL A 103 8.54 -11.85 -10.36
N THR A 104 9.84 -12.11 -10.38
CA THR A 104 10.42 -13.31 -9.73
C THR A 104 10.12 -13.35 -8.23
N CYS A 105 10.06 -12.20 -7.57
CA CYS A 105 9.71 -12.09 -6.15
C CYS A 105 8.23 -11.81 -5.87
N ASN A 106 7.37 -11.74 -6.90
CA ASN A 106 5.93 -11.45 -6.77
C ASN A 106 5.63 -10.11 -6.03
N MET A 107 6.43 -9.07 -6.28
CA MET A 107 6.37 -7.76 -5.63
C MET A 107 5.85 -6.63 -6.56
N CYS A 108 5.21 -6.97 -7.66
CA CYS A 108 4.65 -6.01 -8.62
C CYS A 108 3.67 -5.01 -7.97
N PRO A 109 3.84 -3.69 -8.18
CA PRO A 109 2.84 -2.70 -7.78
C PRO A 109 1.55 -2.91 -8.59
N GLY A 110 0.42 -3.07 -7.89
CA GLY A 110 -0.86 -3.50 -8.48
C GLY A 110 -1.32 -4.89 -7.99
N ALA A 111 -0.45 -5.66 -7.34
CA ALA A 111 -0.78 -6.92 -6.67
C ALA A 111 -1.31 -6.74 -5.23
N THR A 112 -1.92 -5.59 -4.90
CA THR A 112 -2.63 -5.41 -3.61
C THR A 112 -3.99 -6.11 -3.57
N THR A 113 -4.46 -6.66 -4.68
CA THR A 113 -5.48 -7.71 -4.61
C THR A 113 -4.79 -9.06 -4.41
N VAL A 114 -4.31 -9.28 -3.19
CA VAL A 114 -4.28 -10.64 -2.68
C VAL A 114 -5.74 -11.07 -2.76
N SER A 115 -6.08 -11.85 -3.78
CA SER A 115 -7.36 -12.54 -3.84
C SER A 115 -7.61 -13.12 -2.44
N PRO A 116 -8.82 -13.01 -1.87
CA PRO A 116 -9.10 -13.57 -0.55
C PRO A 116 -8.52 -14.99 -0.51
N PRO A 117 -7.64 -15.31 0.45
CA PRO A 117 -7.00 -16.61 0.50
C PRO A 117 -8.11 -17.65 0.45
N THR A 118 -8.19 -18.39 -0.65
CA THR A 118 -9.27 -19.35 -0.84
C THR A 118 -9.01 -20.49 0.15
N PRO A 119 -9.99 -20.86 0.99
CA PRO A 119 -9.82 -21.97 1.90
C PRO A 119 -9.40 -23.23 1.13
N ASN A 120 -8.39 -23.94 1.62
CA ASN A 120 -8.01 -25.23 1.04
C ASN A 120 -9.23 -26.17 1.08
N PRO A 121 -9.71 -26.70 -0.06
CA PRO A 121 -10.88 -27.58 -0.10
C PRO A 121 -10.67 -28.88 0.68
N ASN A 122 -9.42 -29.28 0.91
CA ASN A 122 -9.05 -30.43 1.73
C ASN A 122 -8.70 -30.04 3.18
N CYS A 123 -9.21 -28.90 3.70
CA CYS A 123 -8.94 -28.52 5.08
C CYS A 123 -9.69 -29.41 6.08
N HIS A 124 -8.94 -30.19 6.85
CA HIS A 124 -9.47 -31.05 7.90
C HIS A 124 -8.51 -31.10 9.09
N ASP A 125 -9.03 -31.57 10.22
CA ASP A 125 -8.20 -31.93 11.37
C ASP A 125 -7.70 -33.36 11.16
N ASN A 126 -6.41 -33.57 11.38
CA ASN A 126 -5.81 -34.91 11.34
C ASN A 126 -5.87 -35.61 12.69
N GLU A 127 -6.07 -34.86 13.78
CA GLU A 127 -6.05 -35.39 15.14
C GLU A 127 -7.43 -35.24 15.83
N PRO A 128 -7.99 -36.30 16.44
CA PRO A 128 -9.25 -36.20 17.19
C PRO A 128 -9.19 -35.26 18.41
N GLN A 129 -8.02 -35.08 19.01
CA GLN A 129 -7.83 -34.25 20.21
C GLN A 129 -7.79 -32.73 19.95
N CYS A 130 -7.92 -32.28 18.70
CA CYS A 130 -7.82 -30.86 18.35
C CYS A 130 -8.72 -29.93 19.18
N LYS A 131 -9.93 -30.36 19.53
CA LYS A 131 -10.84 -29.57 20.40
C LYS A 131 -10.26 -29.35 21.79
N ALA A 132 -9.63 -30.37 22.38
CA ALA A 132 -9.01 -30.27 23.70
C ALA A 132 -7.72 -29.43 23.62
N TRP A 133 -6.91 -29.66 22.59
CA TRP A 133 -5.67 -28.93 22.37
C TRP A 133 -5.90 -27.44 22.11
N LYS A 134 -6.93 -27.08 21.33
CA LYS A 134 -7.35 -25.68 21.16
C LYS A 134 -7.69 -25.02 22.49
N LYS A 135 -8.42 -25.71 23.39
CA LYS A 135 -8.71 -25.19 24.74
C LYS A 135 -7.45 -24.98 25.58
N ASN A 136 -6.42 -25.80 25.36
CA ASN A 136 -5.12 -25.68 26.02
C ASN A 136 -4.15 -24.71 25.31
N GLY A 137 -4.64 -23.94 24.32
CA GLY A 137 -3.85 -22.92 23.63
C GLY A 137 -3.01 -23.42 22.45
N TYR A 138 -3.15 -24.67 22.00
CA TYR A 138 -2.33 -25.24 20.92
C TYR A 138 -2.28 -24.38 19.65
N CYS A 139 -3.37 -23.71 19.29
CA CYS A 139 -3.41 -22.86 18.11
C CYS A 139 -2.54 -21.60 18.23
N GLU A 140 -2.26 -21.13 19.44
CA GLU A 140 -1.57 -19.86 19.72
C GLU A 140 -0.16 -20.07 20.30
N GLN A 141 0.15 -21.29 20.75
CA GLN A 141 1.44 -21.66 21.32
C GLN A 141 2.56 -21.65 20.27
N THR A 142 3.68 -21.00 20.60
CA THR A 142 4.89 -20.93 19.75
C THR A 142 5.78 -22.17 19.85
N PHE A 143 5.50 -23.05 20.82
CA PHE A 143 6.22 -24.32 20.99
C PHE A 143 6.09 -25.24 19.77
N TYR A 144 4.94 -25.22 19.09
CA TYR A 144 4.71 -25.96 17.86
C TYR A 144 4.84 -25.03 16.66
N SER A 145 5.53 -25.48 15.62
CA SER A 145 5.65 -24.71 14.39
C SER A 145 4.27 -24.51 13.75
N CYS A 146 4.11 -23.43 12.98
CA CYS A 146 2.87 -23.22 12.25
C CYS A 146 2.55 -24.35 11.27
N ALA A 147 3.58 -24.99 10.71
CA ALA A 147 3.43 -26.17 9.86
C ALA A 147 2.79 -27.34 10.62
N GLU A 148 3.24 -27.62 11.84
CA GLU A 148 2.68 -28.68 12.69
C GLU A 148 1.26 -28.36 13.13
N ARG A 149 1.02 -27.13 13.61
CA ARG A 149 -0.32 -26.72 14.07
C ARG A 149 -1.35 -26.78 12.95
N THR A 150 -0.95 -26.36 11.75
CA THR A 150 -1.76 -26.45 10.54
C THR A 150 -1.93 -27.89 10.09
N LYS A 151 -0.91 -28.74 10.21
CA LYS A 151 -1.02 -30.16 9.87
C LYS A 151 -1.97 -30.90 10.80
N MET A 152 -1.89 -30.68 12.11
CA MET A 152 -2.67 -31.46 13.08
C MET A 152 -4.11 -30.98 13.17
N CYS A 153 -4.32 -29.67 13.29
CA CYS A 153 -5.60 -29.08 13.67
C CYS A 153 -6.00 -27.90 12.76
N ALA A 154 -5.79 -28.03 11.45
CA ALA A 154 -6.03 -26.98 10.46
C ALA A 154 -7.42 -26.34 10.62
N LYS A 155 -8.45 -27.18 10.72
CA LYS A 155 -9.85 -26.74 10.74
C LYS A 155 -10.22 -26.19 12.10
N THR A 156 -9.86 -26.89 13.17
CA THR A 156 -10.16 -26.47 14.55
C THR A 156 -9.46 -25.15 14.89
N CYS A 157 -8.22 -24.94 14.43
CA CYS A 157 -7.46 -23.72 14.66
C CYS A 157 -7.74 -22.59 13.65
N GLY A 158 -8.48 -22.85 12.56
CA GLY A 158 -8.78 -21.83 11.55
C GLY A 158 -7.62 -21.53 10.59
N PHE A 159 -6.74 -22.51 10.37
CA PHE A 159 -5.58 -22.42 9.48
C PHE A 159 -5.85 -22.95 8.07
N CYS A 160 -7.12 -23.03 7.66
CA CYS A 160 -7.52 -23.49 6.32
C CYS A 160 -7.10 -22.52 5.20
N THR A 161 -6.70 -21.31 5.56
CA THR A 161 -6.30 -20.25 4.63
C THR A 161 -4.79 -20.00 4.72
N PRO A 162 -4.10 -19.85 3.58
CA PRO A 162 -2.68 -19.49 3.57
C PRO A 162 -2.40 -18.24 4.42
N GLY A 163 -1.41 -18.32 5.30
CA GLY A 163 -1.01 -17.20 6.17
C GLY A 163 -1.85 -17.01 7.43
N SER A 164 -2.81 -17.88 7.73
CA SER A 164 -3.66 -17.76 8.93
C SER A 164 -2.99 -18.18 10.24
N CYS A 165 -1.94 -18.99 10.18
CA CYS A 165 -1.15 -19.31 11.36
C CYS A 165 -0.10 -18.23 11.59
N LYS A 166 -0.18 -17.56 12.75
CA LYS A 166 0.82 -16.59 13.21
C LYS A 166 1.84 -17.29 14.11
N SER A 167 3.12 -17.05 13.80
CA SER A 167 4.29 -17.58 14.53
C SER A 167 4.55 -16.82 15.81
#